data_AF-A0A1H3GMI4-F1
#
_entry.id   AF-A0A1H3GMI4-F1
#
_cell.length_a   1.000
_cell.length_b   1.000
_cell.length_c   1.000
_cell.angle_alpha   90.00
_cell.angle_beta   90.00
_cell.angle_gamma   90.00
#
_symmetry.space_group_name_H-M   'P 1'
#
loop_
_entity.id
_entity.type
_entity.pdbx_description
1 polymer ?
#
loop_
_entity_poly.entity_id
_entity_poly.type
_entity_poly.pdbx_seq_one_letter_code
_entity_poly.pdbx_strand_id
1 'polypeptide(L)'
;MDTHCLPTLNDIQKLVDNLFTSADHITLKPGTTRFWIDHLQDLIESLSNSYAVEKRILKNTVIQAKKIIDSNNLVMNITPNGTGWELSGRTFISAGDSEYGNPHLVLPPATSIEPAVAYQTVASSKLQAYTSYELTVFCLQAAELCIFASTNYINQLNDTVNISVSEPMPTSLEQVTTNAHYRTYRIKVGALQPYMKDGMVIGFVNQSSKLSKISHVSLTKKRPLTASEKQEIQNAEQPYIDEITQIITSLEDASKQLETFYHVSGQDIILKSHTTYTDLQQITMLQKEFSLIERIFFAPTVTFLEHQKSLVTSIFLRIFNALQKCNLVKNPLFLHKSLNWTVDGSVNFLGQNTNKPILNLLDGDTTVSQEICLPNHTAAHRVRVRSMGTGTISIMPPGDQDYMLFCDSSGFNIYTLDFYPHVPDIEPLISSEDPDFSIDWIEIQEMRLDAYGHYVPVEQTQIADTDTPCGCNCCS
;
A
#
# COMPACT_ATOMS: atom_id res chain seq x y z
N MET A 1 14.44 -53.00 -11.43
CA MET A 1 14.38 -53.63 -12.76
C MET A 1 13.26 -52.86 -13.46
N ASP A 2 13.51 -51.76 -14.14
CA ASP A 2 14.35 -51.61 -15.34
C ASP A 2 15.65 -50.81 -15.16
N THR A 3 16.74 -51.30 -15.72
CA THR A 3 17.96 -50.53 -15.97
C THR A 3 17.77 -49.76 -17.28
N HIS A 4 17.26 -48.54 -17.19
CA HIS A 4 17.40 -47.58 -18.29
C HIS A 4 18.91 -47.41 -18.56
N CYS A 5 19.38 -47.91 -19.70
CA CYS A 5 20.74 -47.68 -20.15
C CYS A 5 20.91 -46.15 -20.30
N LEU A 6 21.81 -45.54 -19.54
CA LEU A 6 22.10 -44.12 -19.65
C LEU A 6 22.47 -43.79 -21.12
N PRO A 7 21.98 -42.68 -21.69
CA PRO A 7 22.22 -42.35 -23.09
C PRO A 7 23.72 -42.22 -23.37
N THR A 8 24.15 -42.70 -24.56
CA THR A 8 25.56 -42.64 -24.94
C THR A 8 25.97 -41.21 -25.32
N LEU A 9 27.27 -40.93 -25.39
CA LEU A 9 27.78 -39.62 -25.85
C LEU A 9 27.19 -39.23 -27.22
N ASN A 10 27.07 -40.18 -28.16
CA ASN A 10 26.54 -39.93 -29.49
C ASN A 10 25.03 -39.63 -29.45
N ASP A 11 24.29 -40.23 -28.51
CA ASP A 11 22.87 -39.92 -28.31
C ASP A 11 22.71 -38.49 -27.76
N ILE A 12 23.51 -38.12 -26.76
CA ILE A 12 23.49 -36.77 -26.18
C ILE A 12 23.90 -35.71 -27.22
N GLN A 13 24.93 -35.98 -28.04
CA GLN A 13 25.34 -35.09 -29.14
C GLN A 13 24.16 -34.81 -30.08
N LYS A 14 23.47 -35.86 -30.55
CA LYS A 14 22.30 -35.70 -31.42
C LYS A 14 21.19 -34.90 -30.76
N LEU A 15 20.93 -35.13 -29.46
CA LEU A 15 19.91 -34.38 -28.73
C LEU A 15 20.25 -32.89 -28.59
N VAL A 16 21.53 -32.57 -28.34
CA VAL A 16 22.02 -31.18 -28.25
C VAL A 16 21.95 -30.48 -29.62
N ASP A 17 22.39 -31.16 -30.69
CA ASP A 17 22.26 -30.60 -32.05
C ASP A 17 20.80 -30.40 -32.45
N ASN A 18 19.90 -31.27 -31.97
CA ASN A 18 18.46 -31.16 -32.22
C ASN A 18 17.80 -29.93 -31.57
N LEU A 19 18.47 -29.21 -30.67
CA LEU A 19 17.99 -27.93 -30.14
C LEU A 19 17.94 -26.83 -31.20
N PHE A 20 18.75 -26.93 -32.24
CA PHE A 20 18.97 -25.85 -33.20
C PHE A 20 18.39 -26.16 -34.58
N THR A 21 18.01 -25.13 -35.31
CA THR A 21 17.55 -25.27 -36.70
C THR A 21 18.67 -25.64 -37.67
N SER A 22 19.92 -25.36 -37.30
CA SER A 22 21.11 -25.49 -38.14
C SER A 22 22.36 -25.74 -37.29
N ALA A 23 23.43 -26.21 -37.94
CA ALA A 23 24.70 -26.57 -37.30
C ALA A 23 25.53 -25.36 -36.81
N ASP A 24 25.11 -24.14 -37.10
CA ASP A 24 25.74 -22.91 -36.59
C ASP A 24 25.34 -22.60 -35.13
N HIS A 25 24.33 -23.30 -34.61
CA HIS A 25 23.81 -23.17 -33.24
C HIS A 25 23.32 -21.76 -32.88
N ILE A 26 22.91 -20.94 -33.86
CA ILE A 26 22.49 -19.54 -33.64
C ILE A 26 20.98 -19.42 -33.36
N THR A 27 20.18 -20.32 -33.91
CA THR A 27 18.70 -20.27 -33.82
C THR A 27 18.15 -21.57 -33.24
N LEU A 28 17.28 -21.45 -32.21
CA LEU A 28 16.62 -22.60 -31.60
C LEU A 28 15.43 -23.08 -32.44
N LYS A 29 15.17 -24.38 -32.40
CA LYS A 29 13.96 -24.95 -33.01
C LYS A 29 12.70 -24.44 -32.29
N PRO A 30 11.59 -24.24 -33.02
CA PRO A 30 10.29 -23.97 -32.40
C PRO A 30 9.94 -25.07 -31.39
N GLY A 31 9.35 -24.67 -30.25
CA GLY A 31 9.01 -25.60 -29.18
C GLY A 31 10.16 -25.97 -28.24
N THR A 32 11.39 -25.50 -28.51
CA THR A 32 12.49 -25.62 -27.54
C THR A 32 12.15 -24.87 -26.27
N THR A 33 12.14 -25.59 -25.15
CA THR A 33 11.86 -25.04 -23.82
C THR A 33 13.13 -24.97 -22.99
N ARG A 34 13.16 -24.08 -22.00
CA ARG A 34 14.30 -23.99 -21.08
C ARG A 34 14.44 -25.26 -20.25
N PHE A 35 13.33 -25.85 -19.82
CA PHE A 35 13.33 -27.14 -19.12
C PHE A 35 14.11 -28.20 -19.92
N TRP A 36 13.84 -28.33 -21.23
CA TRP A 36 14.53 -29.33 -22.06
C TRP A 36 16.04 -29.05 -22.17
N ILE A 37 16.42 -27.78 -22.28
CA ILE A 37 17.83 -27.36 -22.29
C ILE A 37 18.52 -27.70 -20.96
N ASP A 38 17.85 -27.49 -19.83
CA ASP A 38 18.36 -27.83 -18.50
C ASP A 38 18.49 -29.36 -18.33
N HIS A 39 17.50 -30.13 -18.79
CA HIS A 39 17.57 -31.60 -18.81
C HIS A 39 18.77 -32.13 -19.62
N LEU A 40 19.05 -31.54 -20.77
CA LEU A 40 20.23 -31.90 -21.55
C LEU A 40 21.54 -31.54 -20.84
N GLN A 41 21.57 -30.47 -20.04
CA GLN A 41 22.73 -30.18 -19.20
C GLN A 41 22.95 -31.30 -18.18
N ASP A 42 21.90 -31.76 -17.51
CA ASP A 42 21.97 -32.84 -16.51
C ASP A 42 22.47 -34.15 -17.15
N LEU A 43 21.98 -34.47 -18.37
CA LEU A 43 22.47 -35.62 -19.14
C LEU A 43 23.96 -35.48 -19.49
N ILE A 44 24.41 -34.31 -19.94
CA ILE A 44 25.84 -34.06 -20.21
C ILE A 44 26.65 -34.22 -18.92
N GLU A 45 26.15 -33.76 -17.78
CA GLU A 45 26.84 -33.86 -16.50
C GLU A 45 27.02 -35.31 -16.04
N SER A 46 26.04 -36.17 -16.32
CA SER A 46 26.09 -37.61 -16.02
C SER A 46 27.13 -38.40 -16.82
N LEU A 47 27.64 -37.87 -17.94
CA LEU A 47 28.68 -38.53 -18.74
C LEU A 47 29.97 -38.78 -17.94
N SER A 48 30.65 -39.89 -18.24
CA SER A 48 31.97 -40.19 -17.67
C SER A 48 32.97 -39.05 -17.89
N ASN A 49 33.85 -38.82 -16.91
CA ASN A 49 34.94 -37.84 -16.99
C ASN A 49 35.99 -38.20 -18.06
N SER A 50 35.98 -39.42 -18.61
CA SER A 50 36.79 -39.79 -19.78
C SER A 50 36.47 -38.96 -21.03
N TYR A 51 35.26 -38.38 -21.11
CA TYR A 51 34.80 -37.53 -22.23
C TYR A 51 34.94 -36.04 -21.91
N ALA A 52 35.97 -35.64 -21.16
CA ALA A 52 36.10 -34.27 -20.66
C ALA A 52 36.06 -33.20 -21.77
N VAL A 53 36.65 -33.48 -22.94
CA VAL A 53 36.70 -32.55 -24.07
C VAL A 53 35.31 -32.40 -24.70
N GLU A 54 34.64 -33.52 -24.96
CA GLU A 54 33.32 -33.55 -25.57
C GLU A 54 32.26 -32.99 -24.63
N LYS A 55 32.35 -33.28 -23.32
CA LYS A 55 31.51 -32.64 -22.29
C LYS A 55 31.66 -31.12 -22.34
N ARG A 56 32.88 -30.60 -22.50
CA ARG A 56 33.11 -29.16 -22.56
C ARG A 56 32.47 -28.53 -23.80
N ILE A 57 32.58 -29.18 -24.96
CA ILE A 57 31.95 -28.72 -26.21
C ILE A 57 30.43 -28.69 -26.04
N LEU A 58 29.83 -29.79 -25.59
CA LEU A 58 28.38 -29.90 -25.39
C LEU A 58 27.86 -28.89 -24.36
N LYS A 59 28.58 -28.69 -23.25
CA LYS A 59 28.23 -27.67 -22.25
C LYS A 59 28.23 -26.27 -22.85
N ASN A 60 29.22 -25.93 -23.67
CA ASN A 60 29.27 -24.62 -24.32
C ASN A 60 28.08 -24.42 -25.28
N THR A 61 27.72 -25.45 -26.05
CA THR A 61 26.56 -25.42 -26.95
C THR A 61 25.25 -25.26 -26.17
N VAL A 62 25.08 -25.98 -25.06
CA VAL A 62 23.90 -25.82 -24.18
C VAL A 62 23.87 -24.43 -23.53
N ILE A 63 25.00 -23.88 -23.09
CA ILE A 63 25.09 -22.51 -22.59
C ILE A 63 24.68 -21.49 -23.65
N GLN A 64 25.04 -21.72 -24.92
CA GLN A 64 24.59 -20.89 -26.04
C GLN A 64 23.07 -20.98 -26.23
N ALA A 65 22.49 -22.18 -26.19
CA ALA A 65 21.03 -22.34 -26.23
C ALA A 65 20.34 -21.59 -25.08
N LYS A 66 20.89 -21.67 -23.86
CA LYS A 66 20.41 -20.94 -22.69
C LYS A 66 20.41 -19.42 -22.92
N LYS A 67 21.49 -18.87 -23.49
CA LYS A 67 21.55 -17.44 -23.81
C LYS A 67 20.49 -17.02 -24.82
N ILE A 68 20.26 -17.82 -25.87
CA ILE A 68 19.29 -17.51 -26.92
C ILE A 68 17.85 -17.55 -26.39
N ILE A 69 17.51 -18.54 -25.55
CA ILE A 69 16.15 -18.62 -24.99
C ILE A 69 15.91 -17.52 -23.96
N ASP A 70 16.93 -17.19 -23.15
CA ASP A 70 16.83 -16.17 -22.11
C ASP A 70 16.77 -14.75 -22.67
N SER A 71 17.39 -14.48 -23.83
CA SER A 71 17.41 -13.13 -24.40
C SER A 71 16.03 -12.61 -24.82
N ASN A 72 15.06 -13.51 -24.98
CA ASN A 72 13.68 -13.18 -25.34
C ASN A 72 12.72 -13.27 -24.15
N ASN A 73 13.20 -13.69 -22.98
CA ASN A 73 12.39 -13.80 -21.77
C ASN A 73 12.35 -12.44 -21.05
N LEU A 74 11.14 -11.94 -20.82
CA LEU A 74 10.94 -10.70 -20.06
C LEU A 74 10.97 -10.91 -18.55
N VAL A 75 10.78 -12.15 -18.10
CA VAL A 75 10.86 -12.54 -16.69
C VAL A 75 12.28 -13.03 -16.37
N MET A 76 12.81 -12.63 -15.22
CA MET A 76 14.09 -13.13 -14.72
C MET A 76 13.97 -14.60 -14.32
N ASN A 77 14.94 -15.40 -14.77
CA ASN A 77 15.01 -16.82 -14.45
C ASN A 77 15.13 -17.05 -12.94
N ILE A 78 14.62 -18.20 -12.50
CA ILE A 78 14.81 -18.68 -11.13
C ILE A 78 16.29 -19.01 -10.95
N THR A 79 16.93 -18.31 -10.03
CA THR A 79 18.36 -18.44 -9.71
C THR A 79 18.53 -18.71 -8.22
N PRO A 80 19.61 -19.38 -7.79
CA PRO A 80 19.78 -19.76 -6.37
C PRO A 80 19.74 -18.59 -5.39
N ASN A 81 20.10 -17.38 -5.84
CA ASN A 81 20.07 -16.17 -5.01
C ASN A 81 18.70 -15.46 -5.00
N GLY A 82 17.71 -15.97 -5.76
CA GLY A 82 16.37 -15.41 -5.84
C GLY A 82 16.26 -14.03 -6.45
N THR A 83 17.28 -13.58 -7.19
CA THR A 83 17.26 -12.24 -7.79
C THR A 83 16.04 -12.10 -8.71
N GLY A 84 15.24 -11.08 -8.44
CA GLY A 84 14.07 -10.75 -9.25
C GLY A 84 12.76 -11.41 -8.86
N TRP A 85 12.74 -12.25 -7.83
CA TRP A 85 11.51 -12.86 -7.32
C TRP A 85 11.18 -12.33 -5.93
N GLU A 86 9.96 -11.85 -5.75
CA GLU A 86 9.41 -11.50 -4.45
C GLU A 86 8.75 -12.74 -3.85
N LEU A 87 9.23 -13.15 -2.67
CA LEU A 87 8.85 -14.41 -2.01
C LEU A 87 8.21 -14.10 -0.66
N SER A 88 7.06 -14.71 -0.37
CA SER A 88 6.38 -14.60 0.93
C SER A 88 5.74 -15.93 1.35
N GLY A 89 5.23 -16.00 2.59
CA GLY A 89 4.59 -17.22 3.12
C GLY A 89 5.53 -18.42 3.21
N ARG A 90 6.80 -18.17 3.56
CA ARG A 90 7.90 -19.18 3.64
C ARG A 90 8.31 -19.78 2.30
N THR A 91 7.93 -19.17 1.19
CA THR A 91 8.42 -19.56 -0.14
C THR A 91 9.92 -19.36 -0.23
N PHE A 92 10.62 -20.29 -0.87
CA PHE A 92 12.06 -20.23 -1.06
C PHE A 92 12.46 -20.84 -2.40
N ILE A 93 13.72 -20.63 -2.79
CA ILE A 93 14.31 -21.26 -3.96
C ILE A 93 15.24 -22.37 -3.50
N SER A 94 14.99 -23.57 -3.99
CA SER A 94 15.92 -24.70 -3.83
C SER A 94 17.02 -24.60 -4.88
N ALA A 95 18.26 -24.92 -4.51
CA ALA A 95 19.37 -25.01 -5.47
C ALA A 95 19.28 -26.27 -6.37
N GLY A 96 18.42 -27.23 -6.01
CA GLY A 96 18.26 -28.53 -6.64
C GLY A 96 17.98 -29.61 -5.57
N ASP A 97 17.30 -30.67 -5.96
CA ASP A 97 17.05 -31.86 -5.14
C ASP A 97 17.30 -33.15 -5.94
N SER A 98 17.01 -34.31 -5.34
CA SER A 98 17.23 -35.62 -5.98
C SER A 98 16.33 -35.86 -7.20
N GLU A 99 15.22 -35.14 -7.32
CA GLU A 99 14.26 -35.26 -8.42
C GLU A 99 14.58 -34.27 -9.54
N TYR A 100 15.07 -33.08 -9.19
CA TYR A 100 15.43 -32.02 -10.13
C TYR A 100 16.66 -31.23 -9.65
N GLY A 101 17.78 -31.42 -10.34
CA GLY A 101 19.08 -30.88 -9.93
C GLY A 101 19.28 -29.37 -10.15
N ASN A 102 18.33 -28.69 -10.80
CA ASN A 102 18.43 -27.27 -11.13
C ASN A 102 17.64 -26.39 -10.14
N PRO A 103 17.95 -25.08 -10.06
CA PRO A 103 17.25 -24.16 -9.17
C PRO A 103 15.76 -24.05 -9.49
N HIS A 104 14.91 -24.08 -8.47
CA HIS A 104 13.47 -24.05 -8.64
C HIS A 104 12.76 -23.43 -7.44
N LEU A 105 11.60 -22.83 -7.67
CA LEU A 105 10.74 -22.28 -6.63
C LEU A 105 10.04 -23.42 -5.87
N VAL A 106 10.00 -23.30 -4.55
CA VAL A 106 9.26 -24.19 -3.65
C VAL A 106 8.27 -23.37 -2.85
N LEU A 107 6.99 -23.55 -3.14
CA LEU A 107 5.89 -22.95 -2.41
C LEU A 107 5.36 -23.98 -1.40
N PRO A 108 5.66 -23.83 -0.10
CA PRO A 108 5.24 -24.79 0.92
C PRO A 108 3.70 -24.80 1.09
N PRO A 109 3.17 -25.77 1.87
CA PRO A 109 1.77 -25.75 2.27
C PRO A 109 1.37 -24.42 2.91
N ALA A 110 0.18 -23.96 2.56
CA ALA A 110 -0.40 -22.75 3.13
C ALA A 110 -0.56 -22.89 4.65
N THR A 111 -0.29 -21.80 5.35
CA THR A 111 -0.68 -21.67 6.76
C THR A 111 -2.01 -20.95 6.86
N SER A 112 -2.65 -21.00 8.02
CA SER A 112 -3.91 -20.27 8.27
C SER A 112 -3.76 -18.75 8.25
N ILE A 113 -2.53 -18.22 8.21
CA ILE A 113 -2.23 -16.78 8.38
C ILE A 113 -1.73 -16.16 7.08
N GLU A 114 -0.88 -16.85 6.33
CA GLU A 114 -0.34 -16.36 5.05
C GLU A 114 -0.23 -17.48 4.00
N PRO A 115 -0.67 -17.24 2.76
CA PRO A 115 -0.44 -18.14 1.64
C PRO A 115 1.04 -18.08 1.22
N ALA A 116 1.56 -19.19 0.69
CA ALA A 116 2.90 -19.20 0.08
C ALA A 116 2.82 -18.56 -1.31
N VAL A 117 3.64 -17.53 -1.55
CA VAL A 117 3.61 -16.74 -2.79
C VAL A 117 5.01 -16.54 -3.34
N ALA A 118 5.12 -16.62 -4.67
CA ALA A 118 6.25 -16.10 -5.44
C ALA A 118 5.74 -15.30 -6.63
N TYR A 119 6.23 -14.07 -6.82
CA TYR A 119 5.88 -13.28 -8.00
C TYR A 119 7.04 -12.40 -8.49
N GLN A 120 6.87 -11.86 -9.68
CA GLN A 120 7.75 -10.89 -10.29
C GLN A 120 6.94 -9.82 -11.01
N THR A 121 7.40 -8.58 -10.92
CA THR A 121 6.89 -7.46 -11.70
C THR A 121 7.70 -7.28 -12.98
N VAL A 122 6.99 -7.06 -14.09
CA VAL A 122 7.58 -6.71 -15.38
C VAL A 122 7.37 -5.22 -15.61
N ALA A 123 8.49 -4.50 -15.73
CA ALA A 123 8.49 -3.06 -15.97
C ALA A 123 7.70 -2.71 -17.24
N SER A 124 6.91 -1.63 -17.17
CA SER A 124 6.14 -1.11 -18.30
C SER A 124 7.04 -0.81 -19.51
N SER A 125 8.30 -0.42 -19.29
CA SER A 125 9.29 -0.14 -20.35
C SER A 125 9.69 -1.37 -21.18
N LYS A 126 9.51 -2.58 -20.65
CA LYS A 126 9.75 -3.84 -21.36
C LYS A 126 8.51 -4.36 -22.09
N LEU A 127 7.35 -3.77 -21.80
CA LEU A 127 6.08 -4.13 -22.41
C LEU A 127 5.76 -3.21 -23.59
N GLN A 128 4.97 -3.72 -24.52
CA GLN A 128 4.40 -2.94 -25.62
C GLN A 128 2.88 -2.91 -25.46
N ALA A 129 2.30 -1.72 -25.54
CA ALA A 129 0.85 -1.54 -25.51
C ALA A 129 0.17 -2.35 -26.62
N TYR A 130 -1.04 -2.84 -26.35
CA TYR A 130 -1.85 -3.62 -27.29
C TYR A 130 -1.09 -4.78 -27.94
N THR A 131 -0.36 -5.53 -27.13
CA THR A 131 0.45 -6.68 -27.58
C THR A 131 0.10 -7.92 -26.80
N SER A 132 0.09 -9.07 -27.48
CA SER A 132 -0.04 -10.38 -26.86
C SER A 132 1.33 -10.94 -26.49
N TYR A 133 1.38 -11.46 -25.28
CA TYR A 133 2.49 -12.20 -24.70
C TYR A 133 2.09 -13.66 -24.46
N GLU A 134 3.06 -14.53 -24.40
CA GLU A 134 2.90 -15.92 -24.01
C GLU A 134 3.66 -16.15 -22.72
N LEU A 135 2.92 -16.54 -21.68
CA LEU A 135 3.46 -17.02 -20.42
C LEU A 135 3.55 -18.54 -20.49
N THR A 136 4.74 -19.09 -20.26
CA THR A 136 4.94 -20.53 -20.14
C THR A 136 5.48 -20.86 -18.76
N VAL A 137 4.98 -21.95 -18.19
CA VAL A 137 5.34 -22.40 -16.84
C VAL A 137 5.59 -23.91 -16.88
N PHE A 138 6.70 -24.34 -16.28
CA PHE A 138 6.98 -25.75 -16.06
C PHE A 138 6.89 -26.08 -14.56
N CYS A 139 5.79 -26.74 -14.19
CA CYS A 139 5.52 -27.16 -12.82
C CYS A 139 6.07 -28.57 -12.60
N LEU A 140 7.04 -28.72 -11.72
CA LEU A 140 7.56 -30.04 -11.34
C LEU A 140 6.52 -30.82 -10.52
N GLN A 141 5.83 -30.12 -9.62
CA GLN A 141 4.77 -30.63 -8.77
C GLN A 141 3.81 -29.48 -8.46
N ALA A 142 2.51 -29.73 -8.41
CA ALA A 142 1.55 -28.69 -8.09
C ALA A 142 0.35 -29.30 -7.37
N ALA A 143 -0.12 -28.61 -6.33
CA ALA A 143 -1.35 -28.95 -5.64
C ALA A 143 -2.13 -27.66 -5.41
N GLU A 144 -3.23 -27.50 -6.14
CA GLU A 144 -4.06 -26.29 -6.19
C GLU A 144 -3.21 -25.02 -6.34
N LEU A 145 -2.18 -25.10 -7.18
CA LEU A 145 -1.29 -23.99 -7.45
C LEU A 145 -2.01 -22.97 -8.32
N CYS A 146 -2.28 -21.79 -7.79
CA CYS A 146 -2.80 -20.67 -8.57
C CYS A 146 -1.66 -20.02 -9.35
N ILE A 147 -1.70 -20.09 -10.68
CA ILE A 147 -0.85 -19.32 -11.59
C ILE A 147 -1.63 -18.06 -11.97
N PHE A 148 -1.02 -16.90 -11.78
CA PHE A 148 -1.65 -15.64 -12.12
C PHE A 148 -0.78 -14.73 -12.97
N ALA A 149 -1.46 -13.90 -13.76
CA ALA A 149 -0.86 -12.78 -14.48
C ALA A 149 -1.85 -11.62 -14.51
N SER A 150 -1.43 -10.47 -14.01
CA SER A 150 -2.27 -9.28 -13.88
C SER A 150 -1.60 -8.09 -14.51
N THR A 151 -2.35 -7.34 -15.31
CA THR A 151 -1.94 -5.97 -15.67
C THR A 151 -2.30 -5.03 -14.51
N ASN A 152 -2.00 -3.74 -14.65
CA ASN A 152 -2.32 -2.75 -13.62
C ASN A 152 -3.84 -2.60 -13.33
N TYR A 153 -4.68 -3.12 -14.22
CA TYR A 153 -6.14 -2.95 -14.15
C TYR A 153 -6.88 -4.25 -13.93
N ILE A 154 -6.45 -5.34 -14.56
CA ILE A 154 -7.21 -6.58 -14.53
C ILE A 154 -6.31 -7.80 -14.35
N ASN A 155 -6.88 -8.80 -13.69
CA ASN A 155 -6.31 -10.13 -13.63
C ASN A 155 -6.60 -10.87 -14.94
N GLN A 156 -5.59 -11.01 -15.80
CA GLN A 156 -5.70 -11.67 -17.11
C GLN A 156 -5.71 -13.20 -17.00
N LEU A 157 -5.11 -13.73 -15.94
CA LEU A 157 -4.96 -15.17 -15.74
C LEU A 157 -5.11 -15.50 -14.26
N ASN A 158 -5.98 -16.45 -13.97
CA ASN A 158 -6.12 -17.05 -12.65
C ASN A 158 -6.45 -18.52 -12.83
N ASP A 159 -5.42 -19.34 -13.07
CA ASP A 159 -5.58 -20.77 -13.35
C ASP A 159 -5.08 -21.61 -12.19
N THR A 160 -5.81 -22.67 -11.84
CA THR A 160 -5.45 -23.57 -10.74
C THR A 160 -4.91 -24.87 -11.31
N VAL A 161 -3.65 -25.17 -11.01
CA VAL A 161 -2.93 -26.31 -11.57
C VAL A 161 -2.68 -27.38 -10.52
N ASN A 162 -2.89 -28.63 -10.92
CA ASN A 162 -2.60 -29.83 -10.15
C ASN A 162 -1.70 -30.76 -10.97
N ILE A 163 -0.58 -31.18 -10.38
CA ILE A 163 0.40 -32.10 -10.95
C ILE A 163 0.83 -33.07 -9.86
N SER A 164 0.55 -34.36 -10.08
CA SER A 164 0.94 -35.42 -9.15
C SER A 164 2.47 -35.56 -9.12
N VAL A 165 3.01 -35.94 -7.95
CA VAL A 165 4.43 -36.33 -7.80
C VAL A 165 4.79 -37.53 -8.69
N SER A 166 3.80 -38.37 -8.99
CA SER A 166 3.96 -39.56 -9.84
C SER A 166 3.80 -39.27 -11.34
N GLU A 167 3.54 -38.02 -11.73
CA GLU A 167 3.36 -37.67 -13.14
C GLU A 167 4.70 -37.86 -13.89
N PRO A 168 4.71 -38.53 -15.05
CA PRO A 168 5.95 -38.81 -15.76
C PRO A 168 6.52 -37.53 -16.39
N MET A 169 7.79 -37.26 -16.08
CA MET A 169 8.55 -36.19 -16.73
C MET A 169 8.71 -36.47 -18.24
N PRO A 170 8.68 -35.44 -19.10
CA PRO A 170 8.87 -35.61 -20.52
C PRO A 170 10.29 -36.09 -20.83
N THR A 171 10.39 -37.05 -21.75
CA THR A 171 11.66 -37.73 -22.10
C THR A 171 12.19 -37.35 -23.49
N SER A 172 11.41 -36.56 -24.25
CA SER A 172 11.82 -35.99 -25.54
C SER A 172 11.32 -34.56 -25.68
N LEU A 173 11.94 -33.79 -26.58
CA LEU A 173 11.56 -32.40 -26.86
C LEU A 173 10.08 -32.25 -27.26
N GLU A 174 9.58 -33.16 -28.09
CA GLU A 174 8.20 -33.14 -28.60
C GLU A 174 7.17 -33.42 -27.50
N GLN A 175 7.56 -34.17 -26.48
CA GLN A 175 6.69 -34.46 -25.33
C GLN A 175 6.56 -33.26 -24.40
N VAL A 176 7.57 -32.39 -24.30
CA VAL A 176 7.57 -31.31 -23.30
C VAL A 176 6.34 -30.42 -23.42
N THR A 177 6.00 -29.97 -24.62
CA THR A 177 4.92 -28.99 -24.84
C THR A 177 3.51 -29.60 -24.75
N THR A 178 3.40 -30.93 -24.78
CA THR A 178 2.14 -31.67 -24.65
C THR A 178 1.97 -32.32 -23.27
N ASN A 179 3.01 -32.27 -22.43
CA ASN A 179 3.04 -32.90 -21.12
C ASN A 179 2.29 -32.06 -20.06
N ALA A 180 1.69 -32.73 -19.09
CA ALA A 180 0.97 -32.12 -17.98
C ALA A 180 1.83 -31.13 -17.16
N HIS A 181 3.14 -31.30 -17.06
CA HIS A 181 4.04 -30.38 -16.37
C HIS A 181 4.17 -29.01 -17.06
N TYR A 182 3.87 -28.92 -18.36
CA TYR A 182 3.99 -27.69 -19.14
C TYR A 182 2.64 -26.98 -19.28
N ARG A 183 2.64 -25.68 -18.97
CA ARG A 183 1.47 -24.81 -19.15
C ARG A 183 1.85 -23.63 -20.03
N THR A 184 0.91 -23.22 -20.87
CA THR A 184 1.05 -22.06 -21.74
C THR A 184 -0.22 -21.22 -21.67
N TYR A 185 -0.04 -19.92 -21.53
CA TYR A 185 -1.11 -18.95 -21.40
C TYR A 185 -0.85 -17.75 -22.31
N ARG A 186 -1.92 -17.25 -22.92
CA ARG A 186 -1.87 -16.06 -23.74
C ARG A 186 -2.31 -14.86 -22.91
N ILE A 187 -1.39 -13.93 -22.65
CA ILE A 187 -1.66 -12.72 -21.88
C ILE A 187 -1.80 -11.54 -22.86
N LYS A 188 -2.85 -10.72 -22.69
CA LYS A 188 -3.10 -9.53 -23.51
C LYS A 188 -2.75 -8.29 -22.69
N VAL A 189 -1.86 -7.45 -23.20
CA VAL A 189 -1.51 -6.16 -22.58
C VAL A 189 -2.30 -5.05 -23.26
N GLY A 190 -3.04 -4.27 -22.48
CA GLY A 190 -3.83 -3.13 -22.93
C GLY A 190 -3.00 -1.86 -23.11
N ALA A 191 -3.56 -0.72 -22.69
CA ALA A 191 -2.84 0.55 -22.69
C ALA A 191 -1.82 0.57 -21.54
N LEU A 192 -0.62 1.08 -21.80
CA LEU A 192 0.40 1.28 -20.77
C LEU A 192 0.33 2.72 -20.24
N GLN A 193 0.39 2.87 -18.92
CA GLN A 193 0.38 4.20 -18.29
C GLN A 193 1.80 4.72 -18.07
N PRO A 194 2.12 5.96 -18.49
CA PRO A 194 3.45 6.53 -18.29
C PRO A 194 3.85 6.69 -16.83
N TYR A 195 2.89 6.90 -15.93
CA TYR A 195 3.12 7.13 -14.50
C TYR A 195 3.29 5.83 -13.70
N MET A 196 2.93 4.67 -14.28
CA MET A 196 3.13 3.36 -13.65
C MET A 196 4.41 2.71 -14.19
N LYS A 197 5.44 2.63 -13.34
CA LYS A 197 6.76 2.08 -13.70
C LYS A 197 6.69 0.60 -14.06
N ASP A 198 5.83 -0.15 -13.36
CA ASP A 198 5.57 -1.55 -13.61
C ASP A 198 4.22 -1.74 -14.29
N GLY A 199 4.12 -2.74 -15.16
CA GLY A 199 2.98 -2.91 -16.05
C GLY A 199 2.31 -4.28 -16.01
N MET A 200 2.98 -5.28 -15.44
CA MET A 200 2.39 -6.60 -15.27
C MET A 200 3.03 -7.34 -14.09
N VAL A 201 2.22 -8.06 -13.33
CA VAL A 201 2.65 -8.99 -12.27
C VAL A 201 2.40 -10.41 -12.74
N ILE A 202 3.39 -11.29 -12.61
CA ILE A 202 3.25 -12.72 -12.85
C ILE A 202 3.68 -13.44 -11.59
N GLY A 203 2.90 -14.44 -11.17
CA GLY A 203 3.27 -15.19 -10.00
C GLY A 203 2.43 -16.41 -9.73
N PHE A 204 2.63 -16.89 -8.51
CA PHE A 204 2.13 -18.16 -8.03
C PHE A 204 1.67 -18.00 -6.59
N VAL A 205 0.50 -18.57 -6.30
CA VAL A 205 -0.04 -18.66 -4.93
C VAL A 205 -0.34 -20.13 -4.65
N ASN A 206 0.21 -20.67 -3.57
CA ASN A 206 -0.16 -21.98 -3.08
C ASN A 206 -1.04 -21.83 -1.84
N GLN A 207 -2.29 -22.27 -1.98
CA GLN A 207 -3.30 -22.26 -0.92
C GLN A 207 -3.54 -23.66 -0.34
N SER A 208 -2.91 -24.69 -0.89
CA SER A 208 -3.16 -26.08 -0.50
C SER A 208 -2.35 -26.51 0.72
N SER A 209 -2.72 -27.66 1.28
CA SER A 209 -1.98 -28.36 2.33
C SER A 209 -0.73 -29.10 1.82
N LYS A 210 -0.44 -29.06 0.52
CA LYS A 210 0.70 -29.72 -0.11
C LYS A 210 1.63 -28.68 -0.71
N LEU A 211 2.89 -29.03 -0.90
CA LEU A 211 3.86 -28.14 -1.54
C LEU A 211 3.68 -28.16 -3.07
N SER A 212 4.11 -27.06 -3.71
CA SER A 212 4.23 -26.92 -5.16
C SER A 212 5.67 -26.54 -5.53
N LYS A 213 6.17 -27.07 -6.65
CA LYS A 213 7.52 -26.84 -7.17
C LYS A 213 7.45 -26.36 -8.62
N ILE A 214 8.14 -25.26 -8.94
CA ILE A 214 8.13 -24.62 -10.26
C ILE A 214 9.56 -24.43 -10.73
N SER A 215 9.92 -25.01 -11.87
CA SER A 215 11.30 -24.99 -12.38
C SER A 215 11.55 -23.85 -13.35
N HIS A 216 10.59 -23.55 -14.22
CA HIS A 216 10.78 -22.57 -15.28
C HIS A 216 9.55 -21.71 -15.51
N VAL A 217 9.81 -20.44 -15.78
CA VAL A 217 8.82 -19.43 -16.14
C VAL A 217 9.41 -18.58 -17.25
N SER A 218 8.67 -18.42 -18.34
CA SER A 218 9.03 -17.43 -19.35
C SER A 218 7.84 -16.63 -19.82
N LEU A 219 8.12 -15.37 -20.12
CA LEU A 219 7.19 -14.45 -20.74
C LEU A 219 7.82 -13.92 -22.02
N THR A 220 7.24 -14.27 -23.16
CA THR A 220 7.77 -13.88 -24.47
C THR A 220 6.75 -13.06 -25.25
N LYS A 221 7.23 -12.01 -25.91
CA LYS A 221 6.41 -11.20 -26.82
C LYS A 221 6.03 -12.02 -28.05
N LYS A 222 4.76 -11.97 -28.47
CA LYS A 222 4.29 -12.67 -29.68
C LYS A 222 3.92 -11.70 -30.79
N ARG A 223 2.70 -11.18 -30.77
CA ARG A 223 2.15 -10.35 -31.85
C ARG A 223 1.30 -9.20 -31.31
N PRO A 224 1.13 -8.11 -32.07
CA PRO A 224 0.10 -7.12 -31.78
C PRO A 224 -1.29 -7.76 -31.65
N LEU A 225 -2.16 -7.15 -30.83
CA LEU A 225 -3.55 -7.57 -30.69
C LEU A 225 -4.34 -7.29 -31.97
N THR A 226 -5.32 -8.14 -32.28
CA THR A 226 -6.32 -7.86 -33.32
C THR A 226 -7.27 -6.76 -32.86
N ALA A 227 -8.08 -6.21 -33.77
CA ALA A 227 -9.08 -5.21 -33.42
C ALA A 227 -10.10 -5.72 -32.37
N SER A 228 -10.55 -6.98 -32.50
CA SER A 228 -11.44 -7.59 -31.49
C SER A 228 -10.75 -7.74 -30.14
N GLU A 229 -9.52 -8.28 -30.12
CA GLU A 229 -8.76 -8.43 -28.87
C GLU A 229 -8.50 -7.07 -28.21
N LYS A 230 -8.28 -6.02 -29.01
CA LYS A 230 -8.09 -4.65 -28.52
C LYS A 230 -9.38 -4.09 -27.89
N GLN A 231 -10.53 -4.31 -28.51
CA GLN A 231 -11.80 -3.87 -27.95
C GLN A 231 -12.15 -4.62 -26.66
N GLU A 232 -11.91 -5.93 -26.63
CA GLU A 232 -12.11 -6.76 -25.44
C GLU A 232 -11.29 -6.26 -24.26
N ILE A 233 -9.99 -6.00 -24.48
CA ILE A 233 -9.11 -5.54 -23.40
C ILE A 233 -9.52 -4.14 -22.91
N GLN A 234 -9.88 -3.23 -23.81
CA GLN A 234 -10.33 -1.89 -23.44
C GLN A 234 -11.61 -1.94 -22.61
N ASN A 235 -12.60 -2.73 -23.02
CA ASN A 235 -13.85 -2.88 -22.28
C ASN A 235 -13.63 -3.50 -20.89
N ALA A 236 -12.69 -4.44 -20.77
CA ALA A 236 -12.38 -5.08 -19.50
C ALA A 236 -11.61 -4.16 -18.54
N GLU A 237 -10.69 -3.33 -19.05
CA GLU A 237 -9.89 -2.41 -18.23
C GLU A 237 -10.66 -1.14 -17.82
N GLN A 238 -11.63 -0.68 -18.64
CA GLN A 238 -12.30 0.61 -18.43
C GLN A 238 -12.90 0.82 -17.04
N PRO A 239 -13.66 -0.13 -16.44
CA PRO A 239 -14.26 0.08 -15.12
C PRO A 239 -13.20 0.32 -14.02
N TYR A 240 -12.06 -0.37 -14.12
CA TYR A 240 -10.96 -0.22 -13.17
C TYR A 240 -10.18 1.07 -13.40
N ILE A 241 -10.02 1.49 -14.67
CA ILE A 241 -9.46 2.80 -15.01
C ILE A 241 -10.33 3.91 -14.41
N ASP A 242 -11.65 3.82 -14.56
CA ASP A 242 -12.59 4.81 -14.04
C ASP A 242 -12.52 4.89 -12.50
N GLU A 243 -12.53 3.75 -11.82
CA GLU A 243 -12.40 3.66 -10.36
C GLU A 243 -11.08 4.25 -9.85
N ILE A 244 -9.95 3.88 -10.45
CA ILE A 244 -8.63 4.40 -10.08
C ILE A 244 -8.56 5.90 -10.33
N THR A 245 -9.10 6.37 -11.46
CA THR A 245 -9.15 7.80 -11.78
C THR A 245 -9.97 8.56 -10.75
N GLN A 246 -11.13 8.02 -10.34
CA GLN A 246 -11.97 8.63 -9.32
C GLN A 246 -11.25 8.75 -7.96
N ILE A 247 -10.48 7.73 -7.57
CA ILE A 247 -9.67 7.77 -6.35
C ILE A 247 -8.59 8.85 -6.45
N ILE A 248 -7.85 8.90 -7.57
CA ILE A 248 -6.81 9.91 -7.79
C ILE A 248 -7.41 11.32 -7.73
N THR A 249 -8.50 11.57 -8.45
CA THR A 249 -9.20 12.87 -8.41
C THR A 249 -9.64 13.23 -7.00
N SER A 250 -10.18 12.27 -6.23
CA SER A 250 -10.56 12.53 -4.84
C SER A 250 -9.36 12.90 -3.95
N LEU A 251 -8.18 12.31 -4.17
CA LEU A 251 -6.96 12.66 -3.44
C LEU A 251 -6.43 14.04 -3.85
N GLU A 252 -6.49 14.39 -5.13
CA GLU A 252 -6.12 15.72 -5.63
C GLU A 252 -7.05 16.81 -5.07
N ASP A 253 -8.36 16.56 -5.07
CA ASP A 253 -9.36 17.47 -4.50
C ASP A 253 -9.15 17.64 -2.99
N ALA A 254 -8.85 16.57 -2.27
CA ALA A 254 -8.51 16.63 -0.84
C ALA A 254 -7.24 17.45 -0.60
N SER A 255 -6.19 17.24 -1.40
CA SER A 255 -4.95 18.03 -1.33
C SER A 255 -5.21 19.51 -1.53
N LYS A 256 -5.99 19.86 -2.56
CA LYS A 256 -6.36 21.24 -2.88
C LYS A 256 -7.18 21.90 -1.77
N GLN A 257 -8.10 21.16 -1.15
CA GLN A 257 -8.84 21.65 0.02
C GLN A 257 -7.90 21.91 1.20
N LEU A 258 -6.98 21.00 1.50
CA LEU A 258 -6.01 21.17 2.58
C LEU A 258 -5.11 22.40 2.39
N GLU A 259 -4.70 22.71 1.15
CA GLU A 259 -3.93 23.91 0.81
C GLU A 259 -4.68 25.22 1.16
N THR A 260 -6.00 25.19 1.31
CA THR A 260 -6.76 26.35 1.73
C THR A 260 -6.58 26.68 3.21
N PHE A 261 -6.05 25.78 4.03
CA PHE A 261 -5.98 25.90 5.49
C PHE A 261 -4.66 26.46 6.03
N TYR A 262 -3.63 26.56 5.20
CA TYR A 262 -2.31 27.00 5.67
C TYR A 262 -1.55 27.81 4.62
N HIS A 263 -0.47 28.43 5.07
CA HIS A 263 0.60 28.97 4.25
C HIS A 263 1.92 28.30 4.66
N VAL A 264 2.87 28.20 3.73
CA VAL A 264 4.19 27.63 4.02
C VAL A 264 5.16 28.75 4.38
N SER A 265 5.90 28.57 5.47
CA SER A 265 7.02 29.42 5.86
C SER A 265 8.24 28.54 6.15
N GLY A 266 9.14 28.43 5.16
CA GLY A 266 10.26 27.48 5.24
C GLY A 266 9.78 26.04 5.21
N GLN A 267 10.09 25.25 6.25
CA GLN A 267 9.63 23.87 6.41
C GLN A 267 8.34 23.75 7.22
N ASP A 268 7.91 24.84 7.86
CA ASP A 268 6.75 24.86 8.75
C ASP A 268 5.48 25.30 8.01
N ILE A 269 4.34 24.88 8.56
CA ILE A 269 3.03 25.38 8.13
C ILE A 269 2.56 26.44 9.11
N ILE A 270 2.01 27.53 8.60
CA ILE A 270 1.31 28.55 9.38
C ILE A 270 -0.17 28.42 9.05
N LEU A 271 -0.97 28.08 10.05
CA LEU A 271 -2.42 27.95 9.88
C LEU A 271 -3.05 29.30 9.52
N LYS A 272 -4.07 29.27 8.67
CA LYS A 272 -4.93 30.43 8.47
C LYS A 272 -5.88 30.57 9.65
N SER A 273 -6.27 31.80 9.99
CA SER A 273 -7.09 32.08 11.18
C SER A 273 -8.49 31.49 11.19
N HIS A 274 -9.01 31.07 10.05
CA HIS A 274 -10.32 30.42 9.96
C HIS A 274 -10.25 28.91 10.13
N THR A 275 -9.07 28.29 10.06
CA THR A 275 -8.92 26.83 10.07
C THR A 275 -9.30 26.24 11.43
N THR A 276 -10.08 25.16 11.42
CA THR A 276 -10.62 24.46 12.59
C THR A 276 -10.50 22.95 12.44
N TYR A 277 -10.78 22.20 13.52
CA TYR A 277 -10.92 20.75 13.47
C TYR A 277 -12.06 20.28 12.55
N THR A 278 -13.11 21.08 12.38
CA THR A 278 -14.25 20.76 11.52
C THR A 278 -13.83 20.74 10.06
N ASP A 279 -13.00 21.68 9.63
CA ASP A 279 -12.51 21.75 8.25
C ASP A 279 -11.76 20.48 7.87
N LEU A 280 -10.91 19.97 8.78
CA LEU A 280 -10.23 18.69 8.59
C LEU A 280 -11.20 17.49 8.58
N GLN A 281 -12.19 17.46 9.47
CA GLN A 281 -13.18 16.36 9.51
C GLN A 281 -14.03 16.27 8.24
N GLN A 282 -14.19 17.38 7.51
CA GLN A 282 -14.94 17.42 6.26
C GLN A 282 -14.13 16.92 5.05
N ILE A 283 -12.81 16.76 5.19
CA ILE A 283 -11.98 16.20 4.11
C ILE A 283 -12.35 14.74 3.89
N THR A 284 -12.83 14.46 2.69
CA THR A 284 -13.20 13.12 2.25
C THR A 284 -12.18 12.61 1.23
N MET A 285 -11.76 11.37 1.42
CA MET A 285 -10.83 10.68 0.52
C MET A 285 -11.45 9.34 0.16
N LEU A 286 -11.67 9.12 -1.14
CA LEU A 286 -12.02 7.80 -1.63
C LEU A 286 -10.86 6.84 -1.39
N GLN A 287 -11.19 5.63 -1.00
CA GLN A 287 -10.21 4.57 -0.80
C GLN A 287 -10.78 3.25 -1.30
N LYS A 288 -9.89 2.42 -1.81
CA LYS A 288 -10.17 1.04 -2.17
C LYS A 288 -9.46 0.12 -1.19
N GLU A 289 -10.23 -0.74 -0.55
CA GLU A 289 -9.68 -1.82 0.25
C GLU A 289 -9.31 -2.99 -0.68
N PHE A 290 -8.05 -3.41 -0.61
CA PHE A 290 -7.55 -4.56 -1.35
C PHE A 290 -7.36 -5.73 -0.39
N SER A 291 -7.90 -6.89 -0.75
CA SER A 291 -7.59 -8.14 -0.06
C SER A 291 -6.09 -8.48 -0.15
N LEU A 292 -5.61 -9.38 0.71
CA LEU A 292 -4.20 -9.80 0.72
C LEU A 292 -3.71 -10.26 -0.67
N ILE A 293 -4.56 -10.98 -1.40
CA ILE A 293 -4.22 -11.52 -2.73
C ILE A 293 -4.26 -10.42 -3.79
N GLU A 294 -5.25 -9.52 -3.74
CA GLU A 294 -5.32 -8.39 -4.67
C GLU A 294 -4.14 -7.44 -4.51
N ARG A 295 -3.63 -7.27 -3.28
CA ARG A 295 -2.40 -6.50 -3.02
C ARG A 295 -1.19 -7.06 -3.76
N ILE A 296 -1.14 -8.37 -3.96
CA ILE A 296 -0.10 -9.03 -4.75
C ILE A 296 -0.39 -8.87 -6.25
N PHE A 297 -1.61 -9.21 -6.67
CA PHE A 297 -1.99 -9.19 -8.09
C PHE A 297 -1.85 -7.80 -8.71
N PHE A 298 -2.15 -6.77 -7.94
CA PHE A 298 -2.11 -5.38 -8.37
C PHE A 298 -1.04 -4.58 -7.62
N ALA A 299 0.06 -5.23 -7.20
CA ALA A 299 1.13 -4.60 -6.42
C ALA A 299 1.59 -3.24 -6.97
N PRO A 300 1.79 -3.04 -8.29
CA PRO A 300 2.12 -1.73 -8.84
C PRO A 300 1.06 -0.65 -8.57
N THR A 301 -0.20 -0.97 -8.81
CA THR A 301 -1.34 -0.06 -8.62
C THR A 301 -1.56 0.26 -7.15
N VAL A 302 -1.49 -0.74 -6.28
CA VAL A 302 -1.63 -0.56 -4.82
C VAL A 302 -0.52 0.34 -4.30
N THR A 303 0.74 0.05 -4.65
CA THR A 303 1.90 0.86 -4.23
C THR A 303 1.75 2.32 -4.68
N PHE A 304 1.30 2.53 -5.92
CA PHE A 304 1.05 3.87 -6.45
C PHE A 304 -0.03 4.62 -5.64
N LEU A 305 -1.19 4.00 -5.41
CA LEU A 305 -2.30 4.62 -4.69
C LEU A 305 -1.95 4.89 -3.22
N GLU A 306 -1.25 3.96 -2.56
CA GLU A 306 -0.77 4.14 -1.18
C GLU A 306 0.22 5.29 -1.09
N HIS A 307 1.12 5.43 -2.07
CA HIS A 307 2.03 6.57 -2.13
C HIS A 307 1.26 7.89 -2.27
N GLN A 308 0.32 8.00 -3.20
CA GLN A 308 -0.50 9.21 -3.36
C GLN A 308 -1.27 9.56 -2.07
N LYS A 309 -1.91 8.56 -1.46
CA LYS A 309 -2.62 8.73 -0.19
C LYS A 309 -1.68 9.19 0.93
N SER A 310 -0.46 8.68 0.98
CA SER A 310 0.52 9.06 2.02
C SER A 310 0.92 10.53 1.92
N LEU A 311 1.03 11.08 0.70
CA LEU A 311 1.34 12.50 0.49
C LEU A 311 0.24 13.39 1.07
N VAL A 312 -1.02 13.12 0.75
CA VAL A 312 -2.17 13.88 1.27
C VAL A 312 -2.32 13.71 2.78
N THR A 313 -2.19 12.48 3.28
CA THR A 313 -2.26 12.16 4.72
C THR A 313 -1.16 12.89 5.50
N SER A 314 0.03 13.03 4.93
CA SER A 314 1.13 13.77 5.58
C SER A 314 0.78 15.26 5.78
N ILE A 315 0.11 15.88 4.81
CA ILE A 315 -0.35 17.28 4.89
C ILE A 315 -1.45 17.40 5.94
N PHE A 316 -2.44 16.49 5.90
CA PHE A 316 -3.51 16.43 6.89
C PHE A 316 -2.95 16.37 8.32
N LEU A 317 -2.01 15.45 8.57
CA LEU A 317 -1.40 15.27 9.90
C LEU A 317 -0.59 16.50 10.34
N ARG A 318 0.10 17.18 9.41
CA ARG A 318 0.79 18.44 9.72
C ARG A 318 -0.20 19.50 10.20
N ILE A 319 -1.30 19.71 9.48
CA ILE A 319 -2.34 20.70 9.85
C ILE A 319 -2.98 20.33 11.18
N PHE A 320 -3.31 19.05 11.39
CA PHE A 320 -3.85 18.56 12.66
C PHE A 320 -2.89 18.85 13.82
N ASN A 321 -1.60 18.56 13.66
CA ASN A 321 -0.59 18.83 14.67
C ASN A 321 -0.41 20.34 14.93
N ALA A 322 -0.48 21.18 13.90
CA ALA A 322 -0.44 22.63 14.08
C ALA A 322 -1.67 23.13 14.86
N LEU A 323 -2.87 22.59 14.60
CA LEU A 323 -4.07 22.92 15.38
C LEU A 323 -3.91 22.54 16.86
N GLN A 324 -3.31 21.38 17.13
CA GLN A 324 -3.01 20.95 18.50
C GLN A 324 -1.98 21.86 19.18
N LYS A 325 -0.93 22.29 18.47
CA LYS A 325 0.09 23.18 19.01
C LYS A 325 -0.39 24.61 19.24
N CYS A 326 -1.32 25.10 18.43
CA CYS A 326 -1.90 26.44 18.59
C CYS A 326 -2.93 26.49 19.71
N ASN A 327 -3.48 25.35 20.12
CA ASN A 327 -4.53 25.28 21.12
C ASN A 327 -3.96 25.22 22.55
N LEU A 328 -4.37 26.17 23.38
CA LEU A 328 -4.04 26.23 24.80
C LEU A 328 -4.84 25.21 25.62
N VAL A 329 -6.02 24.82 25.14
CA VAL A 329 -6.89 23.84 25.80
C VAL A 329 -6.28 22.45 25.69
N LYS A 330 -6.13 21.75 26.82
CA LYS A 330 -5.67 20.36 26.85
C LYS A 330 -6.85 19.42 26.60
N ASN A 331 -6.60 18.35 25.85
CA ASN A 331 -7.62 17.38 25.45
C ASN A 331 -8.87 18.06 24.80
N PRO A 332 -8.68 18.91 23.77
CA PRO A 332 -9.75 19.76 23.21
C PRO A 332 -10.80 19.01 22.40
N LEU A 333 -10.49 17.77 22.01
CA LEU A 333 -11.35 16.86 21.23
C LEU A 333 -11.95 15.74 22.10
N PHE A 334 -11.72 15.79 23.42
CA PHE A 334 -12.17 14.79 24.40
C PHE A 334 -11.73 13.34 24.12
N LEU A 335 -10.67 13.14 23.33
CA LEU A 335 -10.13 11.81 22.97
C LEU A 335 -9.79 10.96 24.20
N HIS A 336 -9.46 11.63 25.32
CA HIS A 336 -9.19 11.00 26.61
C HIS A 336 -10.29 11.28 27.65
N LYS A 337 -11.54 11.41 27.20
CA LYS A 337 -12.71 11.70 28.04
C LYS A 337 -12.47 12.97 28.87
N SER A 338 -12.60 12.90 30.21
CA SER A 338 -12.42 14.02 31.14
C SER A 338 -10.97 14.29 31.54
N LEU A 339 -9.97 13.64 30.93
CA LEU A 339 -8.57 13.94 31.25
C LEU A 339 -8.28 15.44 31.04
N ASN A 340 -7.68 16.08 32.04
CA ASN A 340 -7.40 17.53 32.13
C ASN A 340 -8.64 18.44 32.25
N TRP A 341 -9.84 17.88 32.46
CA TRP A 341 -11.06 18.63 32.71
C TRP A 341 -11.56 18.35 34.12
N THR A 342 -11.88 19.41 34.86
CA THR A 342 -12.61 19.33 36.12
C THR A 342 -14.09 19.22 35.81
N VAL A 343 -14.76 18.21 36.35
CA VAL A 343 -16.20 18.00 36.14
C VAL A 343 -16.89 18.03 37.48
N ASP A 344 -17.88 18.91 37.62
CA ASP A 344 -18.84 18.91 38.72
C ASP A 344 -20.23 18.57 38.15
N GLY A 345 -20.83 17.46 38.58
CA GLY A 345 -22.06 16.91 37.99
C GLY A 345 -21.84 15.71 37.05
N SER A 346 -22.82 15.44 36.19
CA SER A 346 -22.86 14.23 35.35
C SER A 346 -22.58 14.53 33.88
N VAL A 347 -21.56 13.86 33.33
CA VAL A 347 -21.22 13.94 31.91
C VAL A 347 -21.07 12.55 31.29
N ASN A 348 -21.26 12.47 29.97
CA ASN A 348 -20.80 11.33 29.19
C ASN A 348 -20.04 11.79 27.93
N PHE A 349 -19.38 10.82 27.27
CA PHE A 349 -18.51 11.08 26.12
C PHE A 349 -18.96 10.34 24.86
N LEU A 350 -20.29 10.21 24.67
CA LEU A 350 -20.87 9.41 23.59
C LEU A 350 -21.06 10.28 22.34
N GLY A 351 -20.50 9.82 21.21
CA GLY A 351 -20.76 10.39 19.89
C GLY A 351 -22.04 9.83 19.28
N GLN A 352 -22.80 10.65 18.54
CA GLN A 352 -24.09 10.23 17.98
C GLN A 352 -23.99 9.19 16.86
N ASN A 353 -22.86 9.08 16.13
CA ASN A 353 -22.66 8.13 15.03
C ASN A 353 -21.18 7.90 14.64
N THR A 354 -20.23 8.34 15.47
CA THR A 354 -18.80 8.28 15.17
C THR A 354 -18.04 7.68 16.35
N ASN A 355 -16.91 6.99 16.10
CA ASN A 355 -15.99 6.54 17.15
C ASN A 355 -15.27 7.71 17.86
N LYS A 356 -15.69 8.96 17.62
CA LYS A 356 -15.14 10.17 18.22
C LYS A 356 -15.98 10.54 19.46
N PRO A 357 -15.37 10.77 20.62
CA PRO A 357 -16.09 11.22 21.81
C PRO A 357 -16.60 12.65 21.65
N ILE A 358 -17.79 12.91 22.18
CA ILE A 358 -18.44 14.22 22.28
C ILE A 358 -18.81 14.40 23.75
N LEU A 359 -18.44 15.52 24.36
CA LEU A 359 -18.81 15.82 25.74
C LEU A 359 -20.30 16.18 25.80
N ASN A 360 -21.09 15.44 26.57
CA ASN A 360 -22.51 15.73 26.81
C ASN A 360 -22.73 16.00 28.29
N LEU A 361 -23.30 17.16 28.62
CA LEU A 361 -23.75 17.51 29.97
C LEU A 361 -25.16 16.94 30.17
N LEU A 362 -25.39 16.23 31.27
CA LEU A 362 -26.63 15.46 31.47
C LEU A 362 -27.59 16.08 32.48
N ASP A 363 -27.09 17.01 33.30
CA ASP A 363 -27.88 17.69 34.34
C ASP A 363 -27.67 19.21 34.22
N GLY A 364 -28.71 20.00 34.52
CA GLY A 364 -28.71 21.47 34.39
C GLY A 364 -27.88 22.24 35.43
N ASP A 365 -27.21 21.53 36.33
CA ASP A 365 -26.21 22.05 37.26
C ASP A 365 -24.79 21.53 36.96
N THR A 366 -24.63 20.76 35.89
CA THR A 366 -23.32 20.22 35.50
C THR A 366 -22.42 21.33 34.97
N THR A 367 -21.19 21.36 35.45
CA THR A 367 -20.14 22.24 34.95
C THR A 367 -18.88 21.48 34.60
N VAL A 368 -18.19 21.97 33.58
CA VAL A 368 -16.91 21.41 33.12
C VAL A 368 -15.93 22.56 32.93
N SER A 369 -14.80 22.52 33.65
CA SER A 369 -13.79 23.59 33.60
C SER A 369 -12.37 23.08 33.40
N GLN A 370 -11.50 23.98 32.94
CA GLN A 370 -10.06 23.74 32.86
C GLN A 370 -9.33 25.05 33.14
N GLU A 371 -8.35 25.01 34.04
CA GLU A 371 -7.45 26.15 34.27
C GLU A 371 -6.40 26.21 33.15
N ILE A 372 -6.18 27.41 32.60
CA ILE A 372 -5.27 27.65 31.48
C ILE A 372 -4.42 28.88 31.79
N CYS A 373 -3.11 28.67 31.90
CA CYS A 373 -2.11 29.73 31.96
C CYS A 373 -1.84 30.27 30.56
N LEU A 374 -2.03 31.58 30.39
CA LEU A 374 -1.84 32.27 29.11
C LEU A 374 -0.36 32.66 28.90
N PRO A 375 0.25 32.25 27.77
CA PRO A 375 1.63 32.61 27.45
C PRO A 375 1.85 34.13 27.37
N ASN A 376 0.87 34.86 26.84
CA ASN A 376 0.92 36.30 26.67
C ASN A 376 -0.44 36.96 26.92
N HIS A 377 -0.73 37.28 28.18
CA HIS A 377 -1.99 37.90 28.57
C HIS A 377 -2.23 39.32 28.00
N THR A 378 -1.30 39.89 27.24
CA THR A 378 -1.50 41.19 26.56
C THR A 378 -1.87 41.06 25.09
N ALA A 379 -1.84 39.84 24.54
CA ALA A 379 -2.21 39.56 23.15
C ALA A 379 -3.70 39.26 23.00
N ALA A 380 -4.18 39.41 21.76
CA ALA A 380 -5.51 38.97 21.37
C ALA A 380 -5.60 37.44 21.46
N HIS A 381 -6.69 36.93 21.99
CA HIS A 381 -7.00 35.51 22.02
C HIS A 381 -8.33 35.25 21.30
N ARG A 382 -8.46 34.05 20.76
CA ARG A 382 -9.69 33.57 20.13
C ARG A 382 -10.12 32.28 20.79
N VAL A 383 -11.34 32.26 21.33
CA VAL A 383 -12.02 31.02 21.69
C VAL A 383 -12.95 30.61 20.56
N ARG A 384 -12.92 29.32 20.19
CA ARG A 384 -13.90 28.70 19.30
C ARG A 384 -14.42 27.42 19.93
N VAL A 385 -15.73 27.23 19.88
CA VAL A 385 -16.41 26.05 20.40
C VAL A 385 -17.34 25.52 19.33
N ARG A 386 -17.27 24.22 19.07
CA ARG A 386 -18.29 23.52 18.28
C ARG A 386 -19.24 22.80 19.21
N SER A 387 -20.48 23.27 19.29
CA SER A 387 -21.48 22.77 20.21
C SER A 387 -22.86 22.65 19.59
N MET A 388 -23.73 21.92 20.28
CA MET A 388 -25.14 21.71 19.96
C MET A 388 -25.95 21.75 21.26
N GLY A 389 -27.17 22.28 21.20
CA GLY A 389 -28.02 22.54 22.36
C GLY A 389 -27.84 23.95 22.92
N THR A 390 -28.53 24.21 24.02
CA THR A 390 -28.46 25.48 24.75
C THR A 390 -27.40 25.37 25.83
N GLY A 391 -26.48 26.32 25.92
CA GLY A 391 -25.45 26.31 26.95
C GLY A 391 -24.56 27.54 26.91
N THR A 392 -23.69 27.67 27.91
CA THR A 392 -22.83 28.84 28.08
C THR A 392 -21.38 28.41 28.30
N ILE A 393 -20.44 29.14 27.69
CA ILE A 393 -19.02 29.01 28.00
C ILE A 393 -18.53 30.37 28.51
N SER A 394 -18.12 30.45 29.77
CA SER A 394 -17.52 31.63 30.39
C SER A 394 -16.01 31.47 30.44
N ILE A 395 -15.25 32.40 29.85
CA ILE A 395 -13.78 32.32 29.79
C ILE A 395 -13.12 32.87 31.06
N MET A 396 -13.74 33.88 31.66
CA MET A 396 -13.28 34.54 32.88
C MET A 396 -14.46 34.70 33.86
N PRO A 397 -14.82 33.64 34.61
CA PRO A 397 -15.88 33.73 35.60
C PRO A 397 -15.49 34.60 36.82
N PRO A 398 -16.43 35.29 37.50
CA PRO A 398 -17.85 35.44 37.17
C PRO A 398 -18.23 36.86 36.66
N GLY A 399 -19.15 36.90 35.68
CA GLY A 399 -20.10 38.01 35.52
C GLY A 399 -19.86 39.02 34.39
N ASP A 400 -18.82 38.85 33.56
CA ASP A 400 -18.60 39.72 32.41
C ASP A 400 -19.09 39.07 31.10
N GLN A 401 -20.13 39.65 30.51
CA GLN A 401 -20.73 39.17 29.27
C GLN A 401 -19.77 39.26 28.08
N ASP A 402 -18.76 40.13 28.14
CA ASP A 402 -17.75 40.28 27.09
C ASP A 402 -16.82 39.05 26.99
N TYR A 403 -16.83 38.18 28.01
CA TYR A 403 -16.04 36.93 28.07
C TYR A 403 -16.91 35.68 28.03
N MET A 404 -18.12 35.77 27.46
CA MET A 404 -19.07 34.66 27.40
C MET A 404 -19.49 34.31 25.97
N LEU A 405 -19.58 33.01 25.70
CA LEU A 405 -20.24 32.45 24.52
C LEU A 405 -21.59 31.86 24.92
N PHE A 406 -22.65 32.33 24.27
CA PHE A 406 -23.99 31.76 24.39
C PHE A 406 -24.26 30.86 23.19
N CYS A 407 -24.42 29.58 23.46
CA CYS A 407 -24.73 28.57 22.47
C CYS A 407 -26.23 28.27 22.50
N ASP A 408 -26.85 28.29 21.33
CA ASP A 408 -28.23 27.86 21.11
C ASP A 408 -28.33 27.37 19.67
N SER A 409 -28.39 26.05 19.49
CA SER A 409 -28.63 25.46 18.18
C SER A 409 -29.16 24.03 18.24
N SER A 410 -30.05 23.70 17.32
CA SER A 410 -30.55 22.34 17.09
C SER A 410 -29.54 21.41 16.39
N GLY A 411 -28.38 21.92 15.96
CA GLY A 411 -27.30 21.14 15.37
C GLY A 411 -25.93 21.70 15.72
N PHE A 412 -24.86 20.96 15.41
CA PHE A 412 -23.50 21.41 15.71
C PHE A 412 -23.12 22.66 14.92
N ASN A 413 -22.89 23.76 15.63
CA ASN A 413 -22.42 25.04 15.08
C ASN A 413 -21.12 25.49 15.76
N ILE A 414 -20.36 26.37 15.09
CA ILE A 414 -19.13 26.94 15.62
C ILE A 414 -19.43 28.34 16.16
N TYR A 415 -19.17 28.54 17.44
CA TYR A 415 -19.25 29.83 18.13
C TYR A 415 -17.84 30.37 18.32
N THR A 416 -17.65 31.67 18.11
CA THR A 416 -16.34 32.33 18.17
C THR A 416 -16.42 33.59 19.02
N LEU A 417 -15.44 33.80 19.89
CA LEU A 417 -15.25 35.05 20.63
C LEU A 417 -13.77 35.43 20.60
N ASP A 418 -13.49 36.66 20.18
CA ASP A 418 -12.16 37.26 20.27
C ASP A 418 -12.11 38.12 21.54
N PHE A 419 -11.11 37.94 22.38
CA PHE A 419 -10.99 38.63 23.67
C PHE A 419 -9.54 39.04 23.99
N TYR A 420 -9.39 40.00 24.89
CA TYR A 420 -8.09 40.45 25.42
C TYR A 420 -8.08 40.19 26.92
N PRO A 421 -7.37 39.16 27.38
CA PRO A 421 -7.31 38.88 28.80
C PRO A 421 -6.65 40.04 29.57
N HIS A 422 -7.08 40.27 30.80
CA HIS A 422 -6.45 41.22 31.72
C HIS A 422 -5.70 40.51 32.85
N VAL A 423 -5.67 39.18 32.81
CA VAL A 423 -5.10 38.29 33.81
C VAL A 423 -4.26 37.20 33.13
N PRO A 424 -3.24 36.66 33.81
CA PRO A 424 -2.39 35.61 33.26
C PRO A 424 -3.08 34.24 33.18
N ASP A 425 -4.08 33.99 34.02
CA ASP A 425 -4.75 32.68 34.11
C ASP A 425 -6.24 32.83 33.85
N ILE A 426 -6.79 31.92 33.04
CA ILE A 426 -8.22 31.86 32.73
C ILE A 426 -8.78 30.48 33.10
N GLU A 427 -10.09 30.43 33.33
CA GLU A 427 -10.79 29.19 33.62
C GLU A 427 -12.06 29.11 32.74
N PRO A 428 -11.95 28.65 31.48
CA PRO A 428 -13.11 28.33 30.68
C PRO A 428 -14.03 27.37 31.42
N LEU A 429 -15.23 27.84 31.75
CA LEU A 429 -16.30 27.13 32.41
C LEU A 429 -17.43 26.88 31.42
N ILE A 430 -17.69 25.60 31.15
CA ILE A 430 -18.80 25.12 30.35
C ILE A 430 -19.96 24.80 31.30
N SER A 431 -21.13 25.35 31.03
CA SER A 431 -22.35 25.07 31.78
C SER A 431 -23.57 25.04 30.88
N SER A 432 -24.66 24.44 31.37
CA SER A 432 -25.96 24.47 30.73
C SER A 432 -27.05 24.43 31.78
N GLU A 433 -28.13 25.17 31.57
CA GLU A 433 -29.35 25.06 32.39
C GLU A 433 -30.24 23.89 31.93
N ASP A 434 -30.01 23.36 30.72
CA ASP A 434 -30.75 22.25 30.11
C ASP A 434 -29.86 21.00 29.92
N PRO A 435 -30.40 19.77 30.07
CA PRO A 435 -29.65 18.51 30.03
C PRO A 435 -29.23 18.04 28.61
N ASP A 436 -29.26 18.92 27.61
CA ASP A 436 -29.05 18.60 26.19
C ASP A 436 -27.89 19.40 25.56
N PHE A 437 -26.87 19.77 26.36
CA PHE A 437 -25.72 20.52 25.84
C PHE A 437 -24.53 19.62 25.50
N SER A 438 -24.12 19.66 24.23
CA SER A 438 -23.08 18.79 23.67
C SER A 438 -21.93 19.60 23.07
N ILE A 439 -20.69 19.22 23.32
CA ILE A 439 -19.48 19.85 22.77
C ILE A 439 -18.62 18.85 22.02
N ASP A 440 -18.38 19.13 20.74
CA ASP A 440 -17.55 18.31 19.85
C ASP A 440 -16.06 18.66 19.97
N TRP A 441 -15.75 19.95 20.09
CA TRP A 441 -14.42 20.45 20.41
C TRP A 441 -14.46 21.88 20.93
N ILE A 442 -13.43 22.26 21.67
CA ILE A 442 -13.18 23.61 22.17
C ILE A 442 -11.70 23.96 21.96
N GLU A 443 -11.42 25.18 21.51
CA GLU A 443 -10.07 25.67 21.39
C GLU A 443 -9.94 27.13 21.84
N ILE A 444 -8.79 27.44 22.40
CA ILE A 444 -8.37 28.79 22.76
C ILE A 444 -6.99 29.00 22.16
N GLN A 445 -6.83 30.02 21.33
CA GLN A 445 -5.62 30.29 20.57
C GLN A 445 -5.15 31.72 20.82
N GLU A 446 -3.85 31.92 21.05
CA GLU A 446 -3.23 33.24 20.95
C GLU A 446 -3.19 33.67 19.48
N MET A 447 -3.56 34.92 19.21
CA MET A 447 -3.64 35.49 17.87
C MET A 447 -2.64 36.64 17.71
N ARG A 448 -1.96 36.68 16.57
CA ARG A 448 -1.07 37.79 16.20
C ARG A 448 -1.29 38.25 14.78
N LEU A 449 -0.90 39.48 14.46
CA LEU A 449 -0.84 39.96 13.09
C LEU A 449 0.40 39.40 12.38
N ASP A 450 0.20 38.84 11.20
CA ASP A 450 1.30 38.48 10.29
C ASP A 450 1.87 39.72 9.58
N ALA A 451 2.91 39.53 8.76
CA ALA A 451 3.56 40.60 8.00
C ALA A 451 2.63 41.32 7.00
N TYR A 452 1.43 40.77 6.75
CA TYR A 452 0.42 41.29 5.85
C TYR A 452 -0.79 41.86 6.58
N GLY A 453 -0.76 41.91 7.92
CA GLY A 453 -1.84 42.43 8.74
C GLY A 453 -3.03 41.49 8.93
N HIS A 454 -2.86 40.19 8.67
CA HIS A 454 -3.88 39.18 8.97
C HIS A 454 -3.64 38.57 10.35
N TYR A 455 -4.71 38.35 11.11
CA TYR A 455 -4.61 37.54 12.31
C TYR A 455 -4.28 36.09 11.94
N VAL A 456 -3.31 35.50 12.64
CA VAL A 456 -2.90 34.10 12.55
C VAL A 456 -2.71 33.53 13.96
N PRO A 457 -3.04 32.25 14.19
CA PRO A 457 -2.81 31.61 15.47
C PRO A 457 -1.30 31.41 15.73
N VAL A 458 -0.91 31.45 17.00
CA VAL A 458 0.48 31.28 17.45
C VAL A 458 0.72 29.85 17.91
N GLU A 459 1.69 29.16 17.31
CA GLU A 459 2.14 27.87 17.81
C GLU A 459 2.78 28.03 19.18
N GLN A 460 2.34 27.21 20.13
CA GLN A 460 2.96 27.13 21.44
C GLN A 460 4.20 26.24 21.32
N THR A 461 5.37 26.83 21.57
CA THR A 461 6.58 26.02 21.75
C THR A 461 6.38 25.23 23.04
N GLN A 462 6.56 23.91 23.02
CA GLN A 462 6.50 23.10 24.23
C GLN A 462 7.40 23.74 25.29
N ILE A 463 6.79 24.38 26.29
CA ILE A 463 7.43 24.51 27.59
C ILE A 463 7.51 23.05 28.05
N ALA A 464 8.74 22.53 28.08
CA ALA A 464 8.99 21.20 28.60
C ALA A 464 8.23 21.04 29.92
N ASP A 465 7.57 19.89 30.10
CA ASP A 465 7.05 19.42 31.39
C ASP A 465 8.20 19.51 32.40
N THR A 466 8.30 20.66 33.03
CA THR A 466 9.03 20.89 34.25
C THR A 466 7.91 21.18 35.21
N ASP A 467 7.64 20.20 36.07
CA ASP A 467 6.83 20.32 37.28
C ASP A 467 7.35 21.49 38.12
N THR A 468 7.03 22.71 37.67
CA THR A 468 7.33 23.95 38.36
C THR A 468 5.97 24.59 38.58
N PRO A 469 5.42 24.53 39.81
CA PRO A 469 4.19 25.23 40.11
C PRO A 469 4.39 26.72 39.83
N CYS A 470 3.38 27.35 39.24
CA CYS A 470 3.31 28.76 38.89
C CYS A 470 4.12 29.63 39.85
N GLY A 471 5.24 30.17 39.35
CA GLY A 471 6.10 31.07 40.09
C GLY A 471 5.40 32.41 40.30
N CYS A 472 4.71 32.55 41.43
CA CYS A 472 4.33 33.84 42.00
C CYS A 472 5.58 34.70 42.22
N ASN A 473 5.94 35.55 41.27
CA ASN A 473 6.82 36.69 41.51
C ASN A 473 5.96 37.95 41.73
N CYS A 474 5.22 37.95 42.84
CA CYS A 474 4.65 39.14 43.44
C CYS A 474 5.29 39.35 44.81
N CYS A 475 6.52 39.87 44.83
CA CYS A 475 7.11 40.58 45.97
C CYS A 475 8.38 41.33 45.50
N SER A 476 8.19 42.58 45.09
CA SER A 476 9.13 43.69 45.31
C SER A 476 8.41 45.01 45.11
#